data_AF-A0A1D5RM33-F1
#
_entry.id   AF-A0A1D5RM33-F1
#
_cell.length_a   1.000
_cell.length_b   1.000
_cell.length_c   1.000
_cell.angle_alpha   90.00
_cell.angle_beta   90.00
_cell.angle_gamma   90.00
#
_symmetry.space_group_name_H-M   'P 1'
#
loop_
_entity.id
_entity.type
_entity.pdbx_description
1 polymer ?
#
loop_
_entity_poly.entity_id
_entity_poly.type
_entity_poly.pdbx_seq_one_letter_code
_entity_poly.pdbx_strand_id
1 'polypeptide(L)'
;MKENVAEFLRRTILKIPLSEMKSILEAWDFLSEDQLQTINLKQRKDYLAQEVILLCEDKRASLDDVVLLDIVYTQFHRHQKLWNVFQMSKEPGEDVDLFDMEQFQSSFKRILQRALKNYRSGACRSQKRASHALEL
;
A
#
# COMPACT_ATOMS: atom_id res chain seq x y z
N MET A 1 -13.95 3.90 -12.19
CA MET A 1 -12.62 3.23 -12.15
C MET A 1 -12.62 2.09 -13.18
N LYS A 2 -11.50 1.43 -13.53
CA LYS A 2 -11.58 0.23 -14.40
C LYS A 2 -12.13 -0.95 -13.58
N GLU A 3 -12.96 -1.79 -14.17
CA GLU A 3 -13.64 -2.90 -13.48
C GLU A 3 -12.67 -3.83 -12.74
N ASN A 4 -11.55 -4.18 -13.35
CA ASN A 4 -10.52 -5.03 -12.73
C ASN A 4 -9.85 -4.38 -11.50
N VAL A 5 -9.73 -3.05 -11.48
CA VAL A 5 -9.20 -2.30 -10.34
C VAL A 5 -10.24 -2.25 -9.23
N ALA A 6 -11.51 -2.06 -9.57
CA ALA A 6 -12.63 -2.10 -8.62
C ALA A 6 -12.76 -3.47 -7.95
N GLU A 7 -12.66 -4.55 -8.74
CA GLU A 7 -12.69 -5.92 -8.23
C GLU A 7 -11.49 -6.22 -7.32
N PHE A 8 -10.29 -5.76 -7.70
CA PHE A 8 -9.10 -5.90 -6.88
C PHE A 8 -9.25 -5.17 -5.54
N LEU A 9 -9.71 -3.92 -5.56
CA LEU A 9 -10.03 -3.15 -4.36
C LEU A 9 -11.05 -3.88 -3.48
N ARG A 10 -12.15 -4.37 -4.07
CA ARG A 10 -13.18 -5.12 -3.37
C ARG A 10 -12.59 -6.32 -2.62
N ARG A 11 -11.78 -7.13 -3.31
CA ARG A 11 -11.14 -8.32 -2.71
C ARG A 11 -10.19 -7.95 -1.57
N THR A 12 -9.45 -6.85 -1.69
CA THR A 12 -8.56 -6.36 -0.64
C THR A 12 -9.36 -5.92 0.59
N ILE A 13 -10.42 -5.12 0.42
CA ILE A 13 -11.29 -4.70 1.53
C ILE A 13 -11.96 -5.90 2.21
N LEU A 14 -12.46 -6.87 1.43
CA LEU A 14 -13.09 -8.07 1.97
C LEU A 14 -12.11 -8.98 2.74
N LYS A 15 -10.79 -8.86 2.56
CA LYS A 15 -9.81 -9.59 3.37
C LYS A 15 -9.57 -8.94 4.74
N ILE A 16 -9.70 -7.62 4.85
CA ILE A 16 -9.40 -6.87 6.07
C ILE A 16 -10.36 -7.25 7.20
N PRO A 17 -9.90 -7.68 8.38
CA PRO A 17 -10.75 -7.85 9.56
C PRO A 17 -11.46 -6.54 9.93
N LEU A 18 -12.74 -6.61 10.31
CA LEU A 18 -13.52 -5.40 10.67
C LEU A 18 -12.89 -4.60 11.82
N SER A 19 -12.25 -5.29 12.77
CA SER A 19 -11.52 -4.70 13.89
C SER A 19 -10.35 -3.81 13.46
N GLU A 20 -9.76 -4.08 12.29
CA GLU A 20 -8.55 -3.41 11.78
C GLU A 20 -8.88 -2.47 10.60
N MET A 21 -10.11 -2.52 10.08
CA MET A 21 -10.55 -1.78 8.90
C MET A 21 -10.24 -0.28 9.00
N LYS A 22 -10.59 0.33 10.14
CA LYS A 22 -10.38 1.76 10.36
C LYS A 22 -8.89 2.12 10.27
N SER A 23 -8.05 1.41 11.02
CA SER A 23 -6.61 1.66 11.10
C SER A 23 -5.91 1.45 9.74
N ILE A 24 -6.32 0.45 8.97
CA ILE A 24 -5.76 0.20 7.64
C ILE A 24 -6.18 1.29 6.64
N LEU A 25 -7.46 1.71 6.66
CA LEU A 25 -7.93 2.77 5.77
C LEU A 25 -7.34 4.15 6.15
N GLU A 26 -7.10 4.42 7.44
CA GLU A 26 -6.38 5.61 7.91
C GLU A 26 -4.91 5.59 7.47
N ALA A 27 -4.22 4.46 7.61
CA ALA A 27 -2.84 4.30 7.16
C ALA A 27 -2.69 4.36 5.63
N TRP A 28 -3.75 4.02 4.90
CA TRP A 28 -3.78 4.15 3.44
C TRP A 28 -3.80 5.62 2.98
N ASP A 29 -4.31 6.54 3.81
CA ASP A 29 -4.28 8.01 3.59
C ASP A 29 -4.87 8.47 2.24
N PHE A 30 -5.72 7.66 1.63
CA PHE A 30 -6.41 7.99 0.38
C PHE A 30 -7.79 8.60 0.63
N LEU A 31 -8.51 8.10 1.64
CA LEU A 31 -9.80 8.62 2.09
C LEU A 31 -9.55 9.68 3.17
N SER A 32 -10.24 10.83 3.08
CA SER A 32 -10.12 11.85 4.13
C SER A 32 -10.80 11.40 5.42
N GLU A 33 -10.41 12.00 6.55
CA GLU A 33 -10.96 11.67 7.86
C GLU A 33 -12.49 11.80 7.90
N ASP A 34 -13.05 12.86 7.30
CA ASP A 34 -14.51 13.05 7.21
C ASP A 34 -15.22 11.89 6.47
N GLN A 35 -14.60 11.41 5.39
CA GLN A 35 -15.15 10.29 4.61
C GLN A 35 -15.06 8.99 5.42
N LEU A 36 -13.95 8.77 6.14
CA LEU A 36 -13.79 7.63 7.03
C LEU A 36 -14.78 7.63 8.20
N GLN A 37 -15.13 8.80 8.74
CA GLN A 37 -16.15 8.94 9.78
C GLN A 37 -17.56 8.65 9.27
N THR A 38 -17.82 8.92 7.99
CA THR A 38 -19.11 8.69 7.34
C THR A 38 -19.34 7.20 7.04
N ILE A 39 -18.27 6.43 6.83
CA ILE A 39 -18.37 4.98 6.58
C ILE A 39 -18.87 4.25 7.83
N ASN A 40 -19.99 3.54 7.70
CA ASN A 40 -20.53 2.77 8.80
C ASN A 40 -19.77 1.45 8.98
N LEU A 41 -18.76 1.42 9.87
CA LEU A 41 -17.97 0.21 10.14
C LEU A 41 -18.76 -0.93 10.81
N LYS A 42 -20.00 -0.70 11.26
CA LYS A 42 -20.86 -1.72 11.89
C LYS A 42 -21.66 -2.54 10.87
N GLN A 43 -21.64 -2.15 9.59
CA GLN A 43 -22.39 -2.86 8.54
C GLN A 43 -21.67 -4.13 8.06
N ARG A 44 -22.35 -4.94 7.23
CA ARG A 44 -21.70 -6.11 6.61
C ARG A 44 -20.58 -5.66 5.67
N LYS A 45 -19.50 -6.44 5.63
CA LYS A 45 -18.30 -6.13 4.83
C LYS A 45 -18.58 -5.87 3.35
N ASP A 46 -19.56 -6.53 2.75
CA ASP A 46 -19.92 -6.31 1.35
C ASP A 46 -20.42 -4.89 1.08
N TYR A 47 -21.26 -4.33 1.97
CA TYR A 47 -21.75 -2.95 1.83
C TYR A 47 -20.62 -1.95 2.06
N LEU A 48 -19.79 -2.19 3.06
CA LEU A 48 -18.61 -1.36 3.32
C LEU A 48 -17.65 -1.35 2.11
N ALA A 49 -17.40 -2.52 1.51
CA ALA A 49 -16.58 -2.60 0.30
C ALA A 49 -17.20 -1.80 -0.85
N GLN A 50 -18.52 -1.86 -1.01
CA GLN A 50 -19.22 -1.07 -2.03
C GLN A 50 -19.12 0.44 -1.76
N GLU A 51 -19.30 0.88 -0.52
CA GLU A 51 -19.14 2.31 -0.14
C GLU A 51 -17.72 2.80 -0.42
N VAL A 52 -16.70 2.05 0.00
CA VAL A 52 -15.30 2.40 -0.26
C VAL A 52 -15.01 2.48 -1.76
N ILE A 53 -15.54 1.55 -2.56
CA ILE A 53 -15.40 1.59 -4.02
C ILE A 53 -16.01 2.87 -4.59
N LEU A 54 -17.25 3.22 -4.19
CA LEU A 54 -17.91 4.44 -4.67
C LEU A 54 -17.11 5.70 -4.34
N LEU A 55 -16.57 5.80 -3.13
CA LEU A 55 -15.68 6.91 -2.74
C LEU A 55 -14.40 6.94 -3.59
N CYS A 56 -13.85 5.78 -3.90
CA CYS A 56 -12.68 5.68 -4.76
C CYS A 56 -12.98 6.06 -6.21
N GLU A 57 -14.18 5.75 -6.70
CA GLU A 57 -14.60 6.15 -8.04
C GLU A 57 -14.80 7.66 -8.15
N ASP A 58 -15.42 8.27 -7.15
CA ASP A 58 -15.62 9.73 -7.07
C ASP A 58 -14.29 10.48 -7.07
N LYS A 59 -13.32 10.03 -6.26
CA LYS A 59 -11.96 10.57 -6.21
C LYS A 59 -11.06 10.16 -7.39
N ARG A 60 -11.59 9.39 -8.35
CA ARG A 60 -10.87 8.87 -9.53
C ARG A 60 -9.60 8.09 -9.16
N ALA A 61 -9.72 7.17 -8.20
CA ALA A 61 -8.64 6.30 -7.77
C ALA A 61 -7.98 5.59 -8.96
N SER A 62 -6.65 5.68 -8.99
CA SER A 62 -5.81 4.98 -9.94
C SER A 62 -5.51 3.57 -9.43
N LEU A 63 -4.98 2.71 -10.29
CA LEU A 63 -4.45 1.42 -9.86
C LEU A 63 -3.27 1.60 -8.87
N ASP A 64 -2.55 2.73 -8.88
CA ASP A 64 -1.39 2.93 -7.98
C ASP A 64 -1.90 3.11 -6.55
N ASP A 65 -3.00 3.84 -6.38
CA ASP A 65 -3.67 4.03 -5.09
C ASP A 65 -4.13 2.70 -4.50
N VAL A 66 -4.72 1.82 -5.31
CA VAL A 66 -5.17 0.50 -4.83
C VAL A 66 -3.99 -0.43 -4.53
N VAL A 67 -2.88 -0.33 -5.27
CA VAL A 67 -1.64 -1.05 -4.93
C VAL A 67 -1.05 -0.58 -3.60
N LEU A 68 -1.15 0.73 -3.29
CA LEU A 68 -0.74 1.23 -1.98
C LEU A 68 -1.54 0.60 -0.84
N LEU A 69 -2.85 0.40 -1.01
CA LEU A 69 -3.67 -0.29 -0.02
C LEU A 69 -3.20 -1.73 0.22
N ASP A 70 -2.84 -2.46 -0.83
CA ASP A 70 -2.31 -3.84 -0.72
C ASP A 70 -0.95 -3.88 0.02
N ILE A 71 -0.10 -2.87 -0.21
CA ILE A 71 1.16 -2.71 0.53
C ILE A 71 0.87 -2.44 2.02
N VAL A 72 -0.04 -1.52 2.34
CA VAL A 72 -0.44 -1.19 3.72
C VAL A 72 -1.02 -2.43 4.41
N TYR A 73 -1.92 -3.16 3.75
CA TYR A 73 -2.46 -4.42 4.25
C TYR A 73 -1.33 -5.41 4.60
N THR A 74 -0.36 -5.58 3.70
CA THR A 74 0.79 -6.47 3.93
C THR A 74 1.65 -6.01 5.12
N GLN A 75 1.78 -4.71 5.39
CA GLN A 75 2.51 -4.18 6.55
C GLN A 75 1.82 -4.51 7.88
N PHE A 76 0.49 -4.49 7.93
CA PHE A 76 -0.30 -4.88 9.10
C PHE A 76 -0.28 -6.40 9.31
N HIS A 77 -0.28 -7.17 8.21
CA HIS A 77 -0.36 -8.63 8.24
C HIS A 77 0.96 -9.32 7.86
N ARG A 78 2.10 -8.82 8.36
CA ARG A 78 3.44 -9.37 8.07
C ARG A 78 3.56 -10.87 8.37
N HIS A 79 2.84 -11.38 9.37
CA HIS A 79 2.84 -12.79 9.76
C HIS A 79 2.21 -13.74 8.72
N GLN A 80 1.43 -13.22 7.75
CA GLN A 80 0.77 -14.03 6.72
C GLN A 80 1.67 -14.38 5.54
N LYS A 81 2.91 -13.89 5.50
CA LYS A 81 3.86 -14.08 4.40
C LYS A 81 5.16 -14.69 4.90
N LEU A 82 5.81 -15.46 4.02
CA LEU A 82 7.18 -15.88 4.20
C LEU A 82 8.12 -14.77 3.70
N TRP A 83 9.06 -14.38 4.55
CA TRP A 83 10.02 -13.31 4.24
C TRP A 83 11.38 -13.92 3.92
N ASN A 84 11.95 -13.51 2.79
CA ASN A 84 13.31 -13.86 2.42
C ASN A 84 14.22 -12.66 2.69
N VAL A 85 15.43 -12.95 3.19
CA VAL A 85 16.44 -11.93 3.50
C VAL A 85 17.51 -11.97 2.41
N PHE A 86 17.78 -10.81 1.81
CA PHE A 86 18.83 -10.62 0.82
C PHE A 86 19.79 -9.55 1.31
N GLN A 87 21.09 -9.79 1.14
CA GLN A 87 22.14 -8.83 1.46
C GLN A 87 22.83 -8.39 0.17
N MET A 88 22.97 -7.08 -0.02
CA MET A 88 23.77 -6.51 -1.10
C MET A 88 25.11 -6.06 -0.51
N SER A 89 26.21 -6.42 -1.18
CA SER A 89 27.56 -5.98 -0.84
C SER A 89 28.16 -5.21 -2.00
N LYS A 90 28.93 -4.17 -1.67
CA LYS A 90 29.77 -3.45 -2.62
C LYS A 90 31.07 -4.21 -2.88
N GLU A 91 31.67 -3.96 -4.03
CA GLU A 91 33.01 -4.48 -4.29
C GLU A 91 34.06 -3.70 -3.46
N PRO A 92 35.18 -4.34 -3.05
CA PRO A 92 36.22 -3.67 -2.29
C PRO A 92 36.79 -2.48 -3.07
N GLY A 93 36.70 -1.27 -2.50
CA GLY A 93 37.20 -0.04 -3.13
C GLY A 93 36.13 0.85 -3.78
N GLU A 94 34.86 0.43 -3.78
CA GLU A 94 33.75 1.32 -4.12
C GLU A 94 33.49 2.36 -3.02
N ASP A 95 33.26 3.60 -3.43
CA ASP A 95 33.06 4.74 -2.53
C ASP A 95 31.73 4.64 -1.75
N VAL A 96 31.59 5.40 -0.67
CA VAL A 96 30.34 5.45 0.11
C VAL A 96 29.28 6.23 -0.67
N ASP A 97 28.49 5.53 -1.48
CA ASP A 97 27.35 6.14 -2.19
C ASP A 97 26.42 6.91 -1.24
N LEU A 98 26.15 8.17 -1.58
CA LEU A 98 25.00 8.88 -1.08
C LEU A 98 23.74 8.20 -1.65
N PHE A 99 22.97 7.54 -0.79
CA PHE A 99 21.77 6.83 -1.21
C PHE A 99 20.60 7.80 -1.42
N ASP A 100 20.21 8.01 -2.67
CA ASP A 100 18.99 8.72 -3.05
C ASP A 100 17.85 7.75 -3.38
N MET A 101 16.79 7.79 -2.57
CA MET A 101 15.64 6.90 -2.73
C MET A 101 14.86 7.17 -4.03
N GLU A 102 14.74 8.42 -4.47
CA GLU A 102 13.98 8.77 -5.68
C GLU A 102 14.73 8.33 -6.94
N GLN A 103 16.05 8.49 -6.96
CA GLN A 103 16.94 7.98 -8.00
C GLN A 103 16.92 6.45 -8.04
N PHE A 104 16.95 5.80 -6.89
CA PHE A 104 16.85 4.34 -6.80
C PHE A 104 15.51 3.85 -7.36
N GLN A 105 14.37 4.40 -6.88
CA GLN A 105 13.03 4.00 -7.33
C GLN A 105 12.84 4.19 -8.83
N SER A 106 13.26 5.34 -9.37
CA SER A 106 13.16 5.64 -10.80
C SER A 106 14.03 4.70 -11.65
N SER A 107 15.28 4.46 -11.23
CA SER A 107 16.20 3.56 -11.93
C SER A 107 15.71 2.11 -11.90
N PHE A 108 15.27 1.63 -10.73
CA PHE A 108 14.72 0.29 -10.55
C PHE A 108 13.49 0.06 -11.42
N LYS A 109 12.54 1.00 -11.41
CA LYS A 109 11.33 0.94 -12.25
C LYS A 109 11.69 0.88 -13.74
N ARG A 110 12.64 1.69 -14.19
CA ARG A 110 13.10 1.72 -15.59
C ARG A 110 13.76 0.41 -16.01
N ILE A 111 14.58 -0.20 -15.15
CA ILE A 111 15.22 -1.50 -15.44
C ILE A 111 14.15 -2.58 -15.62
N LEU A 112 13.19 -2.66 -14.69
CA LEU A 112 12.14 -3.67 -14.76
C LEU A 112 11.17 -3.47 -15.94
N GLN A 113 10.83 -2.23 -16.28
CA GLN A 113 10.01 -1.94 -17.46
C GLN A 113 10.69 -2.32 -18.78
N ARG A 114 12.03 -2.29 -18.83
CA ARG A 114 12.79 -2.77 -20.00
C ARG A 114 12.82 -4.29 -20.08
N ALA A 115 12.94 -4.95 -18.93
CA ALA A 115 13.05 -6.40 -18.86
C ALA A 115 11.69 -7.12 -18.98
N LEU A 116 10.61 -6.49 -18.52
CA LEU A 116 9.28 -7.10 -18.40
C LEU A 116 8.24 -6.29 -19.17
N LYS A 117 7.50 -6.97 -20.05
CA LYS A 117 6.42 -6.36 -20.85
C LYS A 117 5.29 -5.78 -19.98
N ASN A 118 5.00 -6.43 -18.85
CA ASN A 118 3.99 -5.99 -17.89
C ASN A 118 4.61 -5.95 -16.49
N TYR A 119 4.80 -4.75 -15.94
CA TYR A 119 5.34 -4.55 -14.59
C TYR A 119 4.51 -3.52 -13.83
N ARG A 120 4.24 -3.83 -12.56
CA ARG A 120 3.63 -2.89 -11.61
C ARG A 120 4.56 -2.69 -10.42
N SER A 121 4.87 -1.43 -10.14
CA SER A 121 5.58 -1.00 -8.93
C SER A 121 4.59 -0.28 -8.03
N GLY A 122 4.73 -0.48 -6.73
CA GLY A 122 4.18 0.41 -5.72
C GLY A 122 5.30 0.78 -4.74
N ALA A 123 5.27 2.01 -4.25
CA ALA A 123 6.21 2.48 -3.24
C ALA A 123 5.40 3.19 -2.15
N CYS A 124 5.34 2.59 -0.96
CA CYS A 124 4.76 3.22 0.21
C CYS A 124 5.87 3.97 0.95
N ARG A 125 5.76 5.29 1.08
CA ARG A 125 6.58 6.06 2.01
C ARG A 125 5.95 5.85 3.39
N SER A 126 6.42 4.87 4.15
CA SER A 126 5.92 4.66 5.50
C SER A 126 5.99 5.98 6.28
N GLN A 127 4.85 6.43 6.82
CA GLN A 127 4.74 7.62 7.65
C GLN A 127 5.76 7.61 8.80
N LYS A 128 6.34 8.79 9.06
CA LYS A 128 7.20 9.15 10.20
C LYS A 128 6.55 8.99 11.60
N ARG A 129 5.58 8.11 11.81
CA ARG A 129 4.89 7.95 13.11
C ARG A 129 4.90 6.50 13.56
N ALA A 130 6.09 6.02 13.95
CA ALA A 130 6.23 4.88 14.85
C ALA A 130 7.49 5.00 15.73
N SER A 131 7.92 6.22 16.07
CA SER A 131 9.01 6.45 17.03
C SER A 131 8.55 6.65 18.47
N HIS A 132 7.31 6.26 18.84
CA HIS A 132 6.80 6.48 20.21
C HIS A 132 6.10 5.28 20.85
N ALA A 133 6.35 4.04 20.41
CA ALA A 133 5.71 2.87 21.00
C ALA A 133 6.67 1.72 21.41
N LEU A 134 7.97 1.99 21.52
CA LEU A 134 8.96 1.04 22.05
C LEU A 134 9.96 1.78 22.96
N GLU A 135 9.43 2.40 24.02
CA GLU A 135 10.18 2.71 25.24
C GLU A 135 9.29 2.31 26.43
N LEU A 136 9.15 1.00 26.65
CA LEU A 136 8.88 0.37 27.94
C LEU A 136 9.58 -0.99 27.96
#